data_AF-A0A6J0JB30-F1
#
_entry.id   AF-A0A6J0JB30-F1
#
_cell.length_a   1.000
_cell.length_b   1.000
_cell.length_c   1.000
_cell.angle_alpha   90.00
_cell.angle_beta   90.00
_cell.angle_gamma   90.00
#
_symmetry.space_group_name_H-M   'P 1'
#
loop_
_entity.id
_entity.type
_entity.pdbx_description
1 polymer ?
#
loop_
_entity_poly.entity_id
_entity_poly.type
_entity_poly.pdbx_seq_one_letter_code
_entity_poly.pdbx_strand_id
1 'polypeptide(L)'
;MSQECGDEWELSKENVQPLRQGRVMSSLQEALAQQDSSSHTAVQLKKQEFESEIRFYSGDDPLDVWDRYIKWTEQTFPQGGKDGNLAAVLERAVKALNEQQRYYKDPRYLNLWLKFLSWFL
;
A
#
# COMPACT_ATOMS: atom_id res chain seq x y z
N MET A 1 -13.99 31.12 -6.49
CA MET A 1 -14.36 30.20 -5.39
C MET A 1 -13.28 29.14 -5.35
N SER A 2 -12.24 29.37 -4.57
CA SER A 2 -11.01 28.57 -4.61
C SER A 2 -10.45 28.54 -3.20
N GLN A 3 -10.79 27.51 -2.43
CA GLN A 3 -10.07 27.00 -1.25
C GLN A 3 -11.03 26.08 -0.48
N GLU A 4 -11.07 24.80 -0.86
CA GLU A 4 -11.55 23.69 0.00
C GLU A 4 -10.56 22.50 -0.03
N CYS A 5 -9.56 22.54 -0.92
CA CYS A 5 -8.59 21.45 -1.15
C CYS A 5 -7.57 21.26 0.01
N GLY A 6 -7.44 22.26 0.89
CA GLY A 6 -6.50 22.22 2.02
C GLY A 6 -7.10 21.74 3.34
N ASP A 7 -8.41 21.90 3.52
CA ASP A 7 -9.04 21.82 4.85
C ASP A 7 -9.24 20.37 5.32
N GLU A 8 -9.57 19.44 4.42
CA GLU A 8 -9.75 18.02 4.78
C GLU A 8 -8.47 17.37 5.31
N TRP A 9 -7.32 17.67 4.69
CA TRP A 9 -6.02 17.20 5.16
C TRP A 9 -5.67 17.78 6.53
N GLU A 10 -5.91 19.07 6.75
CA GLU A 10 -5.65 19.71 8.04
C GLU A 10 -6.51 19.13 9.16
N LEU A 11 -7.74 18.72 8.86
CA LEU A 11 -8.65 18.06 9.81
C LEU A 11 -8.21 16.62 10.15
N SER A 12 -7.55 15.92 9.24
CA SER A 12 -7.15 14.51 9.41
C SER A 12 -5.66 14.28 9.67
N LYS A 13 -4.85 15.34 9.73
CA LYS A 13 -3.39 15.26 9.83
C LYS A 13 -2.88 14.44 11.02
N GLU A 14 -3.62 14.40 12.13
CA GLU A 14 -3.25 13.62 13.32
C GLU A 14 -3.48 12.11 13.15
N ASN A 15 -4.33 11.71 12.21
CA ASN A 15 -4.66 10.30 11.92
C ASN A 15 -3.82 9.71 10.79
N VAL A 16 -2.92 10.48 10.19
CA VAL A 16 -2.12 10.04 9.04
C VAL A 16 -0.73 9.62 9.51
N GLN A 17 -0.42 8.33 9.36
CA GLN A 17 0.92 7.81 9.69
C GLN A 17 1.96 8.43 8.76
N PRO A 18 3.06 8.99 9.30
CA PRO A 18 4.15 9.51 8.48
C PRO A 18 4.87 8.37 7.75
N LEU A 19 4.96 8.47 6.43
CA LEU A 19 5.74 7.55 5.60
C LEU A 19 7.12 8.15 5.32
N ARG A 20 8.19 7.36 5.45
CA ARG A 20 9.57 7.80 5.14
C ARG A 20 9.76 8.29 3.70
N GLN A 21 8.94 7.80 2.77
CA GLN A 21 8.96 8.19 1.36
C GLN A 21 7.97 9.32 1.02
N GLY A 22 7.26 9.86 2.02
CA GLY A 22 6.17 10.79 1.80
C GLY A 22 4.89 10.12 1.30
N ARG A 23 3.84 10.93 1.13
CA ARG A 23 2.54 10.51 0.64
C ARG A 23 2.17 11.27 -0.62
N VAL A 24 1.46 10.60 -1.52
CA VAL A 24 0.91 11.21 -2.72
C VAL A 24 -0.37 11.94 -2.34
N MET A 25 -0.43 13.26 -2.57
CA MET A 25 -1.56 14.09 -2.14
C MET A 25 -2.90 13.65 -2.77
N SER A 26 -2.91 13.22 -4.03
CA SER A 26 -4.13 12.74 -4.67
C SER A 26 -4.67 11.46 -4.03
N SER A 27 -3.79 10.50 -3.71
CA SER A 27 -4.19 9.26 -3.01
C SER A 27 -4.65 9.52 -1.58
N LEU A 28 -4.07 10.53 -0.92
CA LEU A 28 -4.52 11.00 0.39
C LEU A 28 -5.90 11.64 0.34
N GLN A 29 -6.15 12.53 -0.62
CA GLN A 29 -7.46 13.16 -0.80
C GLN A 29 -8.53 12.12 -1.12
N GLU A 30 -8.22 11.17 -2.02
CA GLU A 30 -9.10 10.04 -2.26
C GLU A 30 -9.37 9.28 -0.97
N ALA A 31 -8.32 8.89 -0.22
CA ALA A 31 -8.44 8.16 1.05
C ALA A 31 -9.32 8.88 2.10
N LEU A 32 -9.19 10.21 2.22
CA LEU A 32 -10.00 11.02 3.12
C LEU A 32 -11.46 11.12 2.64
N ALA A 33 -11.66 11.32 1.33
CA ALA A 33 -12.99 11.32 0.71
C ALA A 33 -13.69 9.95 0.80
N GLN A 34 -12.96 8.85 1.02
CA GLN A 34 -13.57 7.51 1.18
C GLN A 34 -14.29 7.29 2.50
N GLN A 35 -14.26 8.25 3.44
CA GLN A 35 -15.16 8.19 4.59
C GLN A 35 -16.64 8.23 4.17
N ASP A 36 -16.93 8.65 2.93
CA ASP A 36 -18.24 8.53 2.31
C ASP A 36 -18.42 7.19 1.54
N SER A 37 -19.50 6.48 1.88
CA SER A 37 -19.88 5.11 1.51
C SER A 37 -19.73 4.66 0.03
N SER A 38 -19.59 5.56 -0.92
CA SER A 38 -19.48 5.24 -2.36
C SER A 38 -18.08 4.81 -2.81
N SER A 39 -17.03 5.20 -2.09
CA SER A 39 -15.63 4.92 -2.48
C SER A 39 -15.10 3.53 -2.07
N HIS A 40 -15.82 2.80 -1.21
CA HIS A 40 -15.40 1.48 -0.75
C HIS A 40 -15.31 0.46 -1.90
N THR A 41 -16.10 0.66 -2.96
CA THR A 41 -16.16 -0.22 -4.14
C THR A 41 -14.90 -0.15 -4.99
N ALA A 42 -14.34 1.05 -5.22
CA ALA A 42 -13.16 1.26 -6.05
C ALA A 42 -11.90 0.62 -5.41
N VAL A 43 -11.74 0.73 -4.09
CA VAL A 43 -10.64 0.11 -3.35
C VAL A 43 -10.73 -1.41 -3.40
N GLN A 44 -11.92 -1.97 -3.23
CA GLN A 44 -12.12 -3.41 -3.34
C GLN A 44 -11.83 -3.94 -4.74
N LEU A 45 -12.26 -3.21 -5.79
CA LEU A 45 -11.94 -3.57 -7.16
C LEU A 45 -10.43 -3.56 -7.39
N LYS A 46 -9.74 -2.50 -6.94
CA LYS A 46 -8.29 -2.38 -7.10
C LYS A 46 -7.53 -3.47 -6.35
N LYS A 47 -8.01 -3.84 -5.15
CA LYS A 47 -7.49 -4.99 -4.40
C LYS A 47 -7.66 -6.29 -5.17
N GLN A 48 -8.83 -6.52 -5.78
CA GLN A 48 -9.07 -7.72 -6.59
C GLN A 48 -8.17 -7.78 -7.83
N GLU A 49 -7.87 -6.65 -8.46
CA GLU A 49 -6.90 -6.57 -9.57
C GLU A 49 -5.50 -7.01 -9.13
N PHE A 50 -4.99 -6.52 -8.00
CA PHE A 50 -3.69 -6.98 -7.50
C PHE A 50 -3.70 -8.48 -7.14
N GLU A 51 -4.77 -8.97 -6.51
CA GLU A 51 -4.90 -10.38 -6.14
C GLU A 51 -5.06 -11.30 -7.37
N SER A 52 -5.62 -10.81 -8.48
CA SER A 52 -5.66 -11.56 -9.73
C SER A 52 -4.31 -11.52 -10.43
N GLU A 53 -3.63 -10.37 -10.44
CA GLU A 53 -2.28 -10.22 -10.99
C GLU A 53 -1.27 -11.14 -10.29
N ILE A 54 -1.35 -11.27 -8.96
CA ILE A 54 -0.51 -12.22 -8.18
C ILE A 54 -0.86 -13.67 -8.52
N ARG A 55 -2.15 -14.02 -8.64
CA ARG A 55 -2.58 -15.40 -8.87
C ARG A 55 -2.28 -15.91 -10.28
N PHE A 56 -2.43 -15.05 -11.27
CA PHE A 56 -2.21 -15.36 -12.68
C PHE A 56 -0.88 -14.81 -13.18
N TYR A 57 0.05 -14.53 -12.27
CA TYR A 57 1.33 -13.94 -12.62
C TYR A 57 2.13 -14.88 -13.52
N SER A 58 2.50 -14.39 -14.71
CA SER A 58 3.28 -15.13 -15.71
C SER A 58 4.52 -14.38 -16.20
N GLY A 59 4.86 -13.26 -15.56
CA GLY A 59 6.02 -12.44 -15.91
C GLY A 59 7.33 -12.92 -15.28
N ASP A 60 8.39 -12.18 -15.57
CA ASP A 60 9.73 -12.50 -15.06
C ASP A 60 10.03 -11.87 -13.68
N ASP A 61 9.30 -10.85 -13.22
CA ASP A 61 9.59 -10.12 -11.96
C ASP A 61 8.38 -10.10 -11.00
N PRO A 62 8.08 -11.20 -10.28
CA PRO A 62 7.00 -11.24 -9.29
C PRO A 62 7.15 -10.19 -8.18
N LEU A 63 8.38 -9.73 -7.88
CA LEU A 63 8.62 -8.72 -6.83
C LEU A 63 7.98 -7.37 -7.17
N ASP A 64 7.90 -7.02 -8.46
CA ASP A 64 7.27 -5.76 -8.91
C ASP A 64 5.79 -5.66 -8.50
N VAL A 65 5.02 -6.73 -8.69
CA VAL A 65 3.59 -6.76 -8.36
C VAL A 65 3.40 -6.58 -6.85
N TRP A 66 4.21 -7.25 -6.04
CA TRP A 66 4.17 -7.12 -4.58
C TRP A 66 4.56 -5.70 -4.12
N ASP A 67 5.62 -5.12 -4.68
CA ASP A 67 6.05 -3.76 -4.35
C ASP A 67 4.97 -2.72 -4.70
N ARG A 68 4.35 -2.85 -5.88
CA ARG A 68 3.21 -1.99 -6.27
C ARG A 68 2.01 -2.16 -5.35
N TYR A 69 1.66 -3.39 -4.97
CA TYR A 69 0.52 -3.66 -4.10
C TYR A 69 0.72 -3.10 -2.68
N ILE A 70 1.92 -3.26 -2.12
CA ILE A 70 2.30 -2.71 -0.81
C ILE A 70 2.24 -1.18 -0.85
N LYS A 71 2.87 -0.55 -1.86
CA LYS A 71 2.84 0.91 -2.03
C LYS A 71 1.43 1.44 -2.17
N TRP A 72 0.61 0.80 -3.00
CA TRP A 72 -0.81 1.19 -3.15
C TRP A 72 -1.53 1.12 -1.81
N THR A 73 -1.35 0.04 -1.05
CA THR A 73 -1.97 -0.12 0.27
C THR A 73 -1.52 0.98 1.24
N GLU A 74 -0.24 1.33 1.29
CA GLU A 74 0.26 2.41 2.15
C GLU A 74 -0.28 3.79 1.76
N GLN A 75 -0.47 4.04 0.46
CA GLN A 75 -1.01 5.32 -0.03
C GLN A 75 -2.52 5.41 0.19
N THR A 76 -3.26 4.33 -0.04
CA THR A 76 -4.73 4.27 0.11
C THR A 76 -5.18 4.29 1.57
N PHE A 77 -4.37 3.77 2.50
CA PHE A 77 -4.75 3.66 3.91
C PHE A 77 -3.84 4.52 4.80
N PRO A 78 -4.25 5.75 5.14
CA PRO A 78 -3.43 6.70 5.87
C PRO A 78 -3.06 6.25 7.30
N GLN A 79 -3.85 5.38 7.93
CA GLN A 79 -3.61 4.82 9.26
C GLN A 79 -2.64 3.62 9.26
N GLY A 80 -1.69 3.59 8.34
CA GLY A 80 -0.68 2.53 8.26
C GLY A 80 -1.14 1.24 7.61
N GLY A 81 -2.16 1.25 6.76
CA GLY A 81 -2.55 0.03 6.04
C GLY A 81 -3.22 -1.06 6.88
N LYS A 82 -3.59 -0.78 8.15
CA LYS A 82 -4.33 -1.72 9.01
C LYS A 82 -5.64 -2.16 8.35
N ASP A 83 -6.43 -1.20 7.88
CA ASP A 83 -7.72 -1.45 7.20
C ASP A 83 -7.53 -2.10 5.81
N GLY A 84 -6.33 -2.00 5.24
CA GLY A 84 -5.96 -2.59 3.96
C GLY A 84 -5.49 -4.05 4.03
N ASN A 85 -5.31 -4.61 5.23
CA ASN A 85 -4.62 -5.88 5.50
C ASN A 85 -3.15 -5.88 5.07
N LEU A 86 -2.44 -4.74 5.21
CA LEU A 86 -1.03 -4.62 4.81
C LEU A 86 -0.14 -5.70 5.45
N ALA A 87 -0.39 -6.06 6.72
CA ALA A 87 0.32 -7.12 7.42
C ALA A 87 0.28 -8.46 6.67
N ALA A 88 -0.93 -8.89 6.28
CA ALA A 88 -1.14 -10.15 5.57
C ALA A 88 -0.52 -10.12 4.16
N VAL A 89 -0.54 -8.96 3.50
CA VAL A 89 0.11 -8.77 2.20
C VAL A 89 1.63 -8.89 2.34
N LEU A 90 2.23 -8.24 3.34
CA LEU A 90 3.67 -8.33 3.61
C LEU A 90 4.10 -9.77 3.94
N GLU A 91 3.36 -10.45 4.81
CA GLU A 91 3.65 -11.85 5.16
C GLU A 91 3.60 -12.77 3.93
N ARG A 92 2.56 -12.63 3.10
CA ARG A 92 2.42 -13.40 1.85
C ARG A 92 3.55 -13.09 0.87
N ALA A 93 3.93 -11.82 0.74
CA ALA A 93 5.00 -11.41 -0.15
C ALA A 93 6.35 -11.98 0.29
N VAL A 94 6.68 -11.87 1.59
CA VAL A 94 7.89 -12.48 2.16
C VAL A 94 7.91 -13.97 1.90
N LYS A 95 6.82 -14.68 2.20
CA LYS A 95 6.72 -16.14 2.00
C LYS A 95 6.86 -16.54 0.53
N ALA A 96 6.24 -15.80 -0.39
CA ALA A 96 6.30 -16.08 -1.82
C ALA A 96 7.70 -15.80 -2.42
N LEU A 97 8.44 -14.83 -1.88
CA LEU A 97 9.71 -14.38 -2.42
C LEU A 97 10.94 -14.92 -1.66
N ASN A 98 10.77 -15.58 -0.52
CA ASN A 98 11.86 -16.09 0.32
C ASN A 98 12.80 -17.06 -0.42
N GLU A 99 12.24 -17.91 -1.28
CA GLU A 99 13.00 -18.90 -2.06
C GLU A 99 13.66 -18.31 -3.31
N GLN A 100 13.34 -17.06 -3.65
CA GLN A 100 13.79 -16.38 -4.86
C GLN A 100 15.10 -15.62 -4.62
N GLN A 101 16.22 -16.35 -4.57
CA GLN A 101 17.56 -15.79 -4.29
C GLN A 101 17.98 -14.65 -5.23
N ARG A 102 17.40 -14.58 -6.44
CA ARG A 102 17.62 -13.48 -7.41
C ARG A 102 17.35 -12.09 -6.83
N TYR A 103 16.50 -11.97 -5.80
CA TYR A 103 16.14 -10.69 -5.20
C TYR A 103 16.98 -10.30 -3.98
N TYR A 104 17.92 -11.13 -3.52
CA TYR A 104 18.67 -10.85 -2.29
C TYR A 104 19.53 -9.58 -2.36
N LYS A 105 19.88 -9.14 -3.58
CA LYS A 105 20.59 -7.88 -3.84
C LYS A 105 19.67 -6.77 -4.36
N ASP A 106 18.36 -7.03 -4.48
CA ASP A 106 17.39 -6.05 -4.95
C ASP A 106 16.95 -5.15 -3.77
N PRO A 107 17.11 -3.82 -3.87
CA PRO A 107 16.70 -2.90 -2.80
C PRO A 107 15.20 -2.95 -2.51
N ARG A 108 14.35 -3.31 -3.48
CA ARG A 108 12.90 -3.47 -3.27
C ARG A 108 12.61 -4.60 -2.28
N TYR A 109 13.35 -5.70 -2.38
CA TYR A 109 13.22 -6.85 -1.49
C TYR A 109 13.70 -6.52 -0.08
N LEU A 110 14.82 -5.80 0.06
CA LEU A 110 15.27 -5.31 1.36
C LEU A 110 14.23 -4.37 2.00
N ASN A 111 13.66 -3.44 1.24
CA ASN A 111 12.63 -2.53 1.74
C ASN A 111 11.39 -3.29 2.22
N LEU A 112 11.00 -4.35 1.51
CA LEU A 112 9.91 -5.24 1.90
C LEU A 112 10.17 -5.92 3.25
N TRP A 113 11.38 -6.44 3.47
CA TRP A 113 11.78 -7.00 4.76
C TRP A 113 11.83 -5.97 5.89
N LEU A 114 12.36 -4.77 5.61
CA LEU A 114 12.39 -3.69 6.59
C LEU A 114 10.98 -3.27 7.02
N LYS A 115 10.04 -3.20 6.06
CA LYS A 115 8.61 -2.93 6.34
C LYS A 115 7.99 -4.05 7.17
N PHE A 116 8.25 -5.31 6.81
CA PHE A 116 7.75 -6.46 7.55
C PHE A 116 8.26 -6.49 9.00
N LEU A 117 9.56 -6.24 9.22
CA LEU A 117 10.16 -6.16 10.56
C LEU A 117 9.61 -4.98 11.36
N SER A 118 9.49 -3.80 10.73
CA SER A 118 8.92 -2.61 11.38
C SER A 118 7.44 -2.74 11.73
N TRP A 119 6.73 -3.70 11.13
CA TRP A 119 5.35 -3.99 11.48
C TRP A 119 5.24 -4.91 12.70
N PHE A 120 6.20 -5.83 12.85
CA PHE A 120 6.23 -6.82 13.91
C PHE A 120 6.89 -6.31 15.21
N LEU A 121 7.79 -5.32 15.11
CA LEU A 121 8.47 -4.65 16.21
C LEU A 121 7.70 -3.41 16.67
#